data_AF-M0K3G4-F1
#
_entry.id   AF-M0K3G4-F1
#
_cell.length_a   1.000
_cell.length_b   1.000
_cell.length_c   1.000
_cell.angle_alpha   90.00
_cell.angle_beta   90.00
_cell.angle_gamma   90.00
#
_symmetry.space_group_name_H-M   'P 1'
#
loop_
_entity.id
_entity.type
_entity.pdbx_description
1 polymer ?
#
loop_
_entity_poly.entity_id
_entity_poly.type
_entity_poly.pdbx_seq_one_letter_code
_entity_poly.pdbx_strand_id
1 'polypeptide(L)'
;MATSVSEYVDYEEKDGVGIWKIEDFPAAIDAGDMKAAEQHYVETASDPEMQSVVVTIGGVENMDSEVLEHVEEEWTAVAAESGVDFTAYVADGIARLSISQKNEAEDVVTKGFNEFEPALEWAKEKRTS
;
A
#
# COMPACT_ATOMS: atom_id res chain seq x y z
N MET A 1 10.59 14.29 -0.36
CA MET A 1 10.79 14.32 -1.83
C MET A 1 10.29 12.99 -2.32
N ALA A 2 9.30 12.97 -3.19
CA ALA A 2 8.82 11.73 -3.79
C ALA A 2 9.93 11.14 -4.68
N THR A 3 10.17 9.85 -4.53
CA THR A 3 11.09 9.04 -5.30
C THR A 3 10.25 8.14 -6.19
N SER A 4 10.41 8.26 -7.51
CA SER A 4 9.72 7.38 -8.44
C SER A 4 10.33 5.99 -8.36
N VAL A 5 9.51 5.02 -7.95
CA VAL A 5 9.90 3.60 -7.87
C VAL A 5 9.77 2.96 -9.24
N SER A 6 8.71 3.31 -9.97
CA SER A 6 8.42 2.83 -11.31
C SER A 6 7.68 3.90 -12.14
N GLU A 7 7.16 3.55 -13.32
CA GLU A 7 6.38 4.47 -14.17
C GLU A 7 5.05 4.88 -13.51
N TYR A 8 4.39 3.95 -12.83
CA TYR A 8 3.08 4.17 -12.19
C TYR A 8 3.12 4.25 -10.65
N VAL A 9 4.30 4.09 -10.04
CA VAL A 9 4.44 4.03 -8.58
C VAL A 9 5.51 5.00 -8.09
N ASP A 10 5.09 5.90 -7.21
CA ASP A 10 5.97 6.77 -6.44
C ASP A 10 6.02 6.38 -4.97
N TYR A 11 7.15 6.63 -4.34
CA TYR A 11 7.38 6.46 -2.91
C TYR A 11 7.73 7.80 -2.26
N GLU A 12 7.18 8.06 -1.08
CA GLU A 12 7.55 9.21 -0.26
C GLU A 12 7.55 8.82 1.21
N GLU A 13 8.57 9.22 1.95
CA GLU A 13 8.54 9.13 3.41
C GLU A 13 8.11 10.47 4.00
N LYS A 14 7.17 10.42 4.95
CA LYS A 14 6.73 11.62 5.67
C LYS A 14 6.54 11.34 7.15
N ASP A 15 7.32 12.04 7.97
CA ASP A 15 7.33 11.88 9.43
C ASP A 15 7.54 10.40 9.87
N GLY A 16 8.39 9.66 9.14
CA GLY A 16 8.68 8.24 9.34
C GLY A 16 7.53 7.28 9.04
N VAL A 17 6.55 7.73 8.24
CA VAL A 17 5.53 6.89 7.60
C VAL A 17 5.90 6.75 6.13
N GLY A 18 6.06 5.51 5.67
CA GLY A 18 6.27 5.22 4.25
C GLY A 18 4.97 5.37 3.46
N ILE A 19 4.99 6.13 2.38
CA ILE A 19 3.83 6.40 1.54
C ILE A 19 4.11 5.91 0.13
N TRP A 20 3.36 4.92 -0.33
CA TRP A 20 3.37 4.47 -1.72
C TRP A 20 2.17 5.03 -2.44
N LYS A 21 2.41 5.65 -3.59
CA LYS A 21 1.37 6.23 -4.44
C LYS A 21 1.38 5.53 -5.78
N ILE A 22 0.36 4.70 -5.99
CA ILE A 22 0.11 4.02 -7.25
C ILE A 22 -0.87 4.89 -8.03
N GLU A 23 -0.43 5.49 -9.13
CA GLU A 23 -1.27 6.37 -9.95
C GLU A 23 -2.40 5.59 -10.65
N ASP A 24 -2.07 4.43 -11.21
CA ASP A 24 -3.01 3.55 -11.88
C ASP A 24 -2.62 2.08 -11.66
N PHE A 25 -3.37 1.40 -10.80
CA PHE A 25 -3.01 0.06 -10.35
C PHE A 25 -3.15 -1.02 -11.44
N PRO A 26 -4.27 -1.09 -12.19
CA PRO A 26 -4.36 -1.98 -13.36
C PRO A 26 -3.24 -1.75 -14.38
N ALA A 27 -2.90 -0.49 -14.70
CA ALA A 27 -1.81 -0.19 -15.63
C ALA A 27 -0.44 -0.60 -15.07
N ALA A 28 -0.19 -0.41 -13.78
CA ALA A 28 1.05 -0.85 -13.13
C ALA A 28 1.23 -2.38 -13.19
N ILE A 29 0.14 -3.15 -13.07
CA ILE A 29 0.19 -4.61 -13.20
C ILE A 29 0.51 -4.99 -14.65
N ASP A 30 -0.20 -4.41 -15.63
CA ASP A 30 0.00 -4.70 -17.06
C ASP A 30 1.42 -4.32 -17.53
N ALA A 31 1.95 -3.21 -17.05
CA ALA A 31 3.31 -2.75 -17.32
C ALA A 31 4.39 -3.62 -16.63
N GLY A 32 4.02 -4.42 -15.62
CA GLY A 32 4.95 -5.21 -14.80
C GLY A 32 5.69 -4.40 -13.73
N ASP A 33 5.22 -3.18 -13.44
CA ASP A 33 5.77 -2.25 -12.46
C ASP A 33 5.54 -2.70 -11.02
N MET A 34 4.44 -3.43 -10.78
CA MET A 34 4.07 -3.87 -9.44
C MET A 34 5.16 -4.67 -8.75
N LYS A 35 5.88 -5.52 -9.50
CA LYS A 35 6.96 -6.32 -8.95
C LYS A 35 8.09 -5.46 -8.38
N ALA A 36 8.43 -4.36 -9.03
CA ALA A 36 9.44 -3.43 -8.53
C ALA A 36 8.92 -2.65 -7.31
N ALA A 37 7.64 -2.26 -7.34
CA ALA A 37 7.00 -1.58 -6.22
C ALA A 37 6.91 -2.45 -4.96
N GLU A 38 6.55 -3.72 -5.11
CA GLU A 38 6.45 -4.71 -4.04
C GLU A 38 7.81 -5.02 -3.42
N GLN A 39 8.85 -5.20 -4.25
CA GLN A 39 10.22 -5.37 -3.74
C GLN A 39 10.69 -4.14 -2.96
N HIS A 40 10.50 -2.95 -3.52
CA HIS A 40 10.85 -1.70 -2.83
C HIS A 40 10.06 -1.54 -1.53
N TYR A 41 8.80 -1.93 -1.51
CA TYR A 41 7.98 -1.94 -0.30
C TYR A 41 8.61 -2.84 0.76
N VAL A 42 8.90 -4.11 0.46
CA VAL A 42 9.53 -5.01 1.45
C VAL A 42 10.86 -4.44 1.91
N GLU A 43 11.75 -4.03 1.02
CA GLU A 43 13.08 -3.53 1.37
C GLU A 43 13.03 -2.29 2.28
N THR A 44 12.07 -1.40 2.06
CA THR A 44 11.92 -0.16 2.83
C THR A 44 11.13 -0.36 4.12
N ALA A 45 10.03 -1.10 4.03
CA ALA A 45 9.13 -1.32 5.15
C ALA A 45 9.65 -2.37 6.13
N SER A 46 10.63 -3.19 5.73
CA SER A 46 11.41 -4.04 6.66
C SER A 46 12.29 -3.24 7.62
N ASP A 47 12.42 -1.93 7.43
CA ASP A 47 13.16 -1.09 8.36
C ASP A 47 12.44 -1.02 9.71
N PRO A 48 13.11 -1.31 10.84
CA PRO A 48 12.48 -1.31 12.16
C PRO A 48 11.97 0.07 12.61
N GLU A 49 12.41 1.16 11.98
CA GLU A 49 11.88 2.50 12.24
C GLU A 49 10.52 2.75 11.53
N MET A 50 10.14 1.88 10.58
CA MET A 50 8.97 1.98 9.71
C MET A 50 7.87 0.98 10.09
N GLN A 51 7.15 1.29 11.17
CA GLN A 51 6.07 0.43 11.68
C GLN A 51 4.70 0.69 11.04
N SER A 52 4.56 1.79 10.29
CA SER A 52 3.28 2.22 9.72
C SER A 52 3.47 2.79 8.32
N VAL A 53 2.59 2.38 7.41
CA VAL A 53 2.67 2.75 6.00
C VAL A 53 1.30 3.14 5.44
N VAL A 54 1.32 3.92 4.36
CA VAL A 54 0.13 4.35 3.62
C VAL A 54 0.32 3.98 2.15
N VAL A 55 -0.66 3.28 1.57
CA VAL A 55 -0.67 2.90 0.16
C VAL A 55 -1.88 3.56 -0.50
N THR A 56 -1.64 4.48 -1.42
CA THR A 56 -2.69 5.14 -2.20
C THR A 56 -2.80 4.50 -3.57
N ILE A 57 -4.01 4.20 -4.00
CA ILE A 57 -4.29 3.38 -5.17
C ILE A 57 -5.27 4.16 -6.05
N GLY A 58 -4.78 4.59 -7.21
CA GLY A 58 -5.57 5.16 -8.30
C GLY A 58 -5.93 4.13 -9.37
N GLY A 59 -6.74 4.54 -10.35
CA GLY A 59 -7.24 3.65 -11.41
C GLY A 59 -8.28 2.62 -10.96
N VAL A 60 -8.80 2.73 -9.74
CA VAL A 60 -9.67 1.73 -9.12
C VAL A 60 -11.04 1.54 -9.77
N GLU A 61 -11.43 2.46 -10.64
CA GLU A 61 -12.60 2.33 -11.51
C GLU A 61 -12.49 1.18 -12.51
N ASN A 62 -11.27 0.75 -12.84
CA ASN A 62 -10.95 -0.37 -13.72
C ASN A 62 -10.38 -1.59 -12.95
N MET A 63 -10.64 -1.70 -11.64
CA MET A 63 -10.20 -2.87 -10.88
C MET A 63 -11.11 -4.07 -11.16
N ASP A 64 -10.60 -4.98 -11.99
CA ASP A 64 -11.20 -6.28 -12.24
C ASP A 64 -10.80 -7.32 -11.16
N SER A 65 -11.39 -8.51 -11.23
CA SER A 65 -11.15 -9.59 -10.26
C SER A 65 -9.69 -10.07 -10.27
N GLU A 66 -9.03 -10.09 -11.44
CA GLU A 66 -7.62 -10.49 -11.58
C GLU A 66 -6.69 -9.54 -10.79
N VAL A 67 -6.99 -8.24 -10.81
CA VAL A 67 -6.23 -7.23 -10.05
C VAL A 67 -6.41 -7.44 -8.54
N LEU A 68 -7.60 -7.84 -8.11
CA LEU A 68 -7.87 -8.16 -6.70
C LEU A 68 -7.23 -9.48 -6.26
N GLU A 69 -7.14 -10.48 -7.14
CA GLU A 69 -6.41 -11.73 -6.89
C GLU A 69 -4.91 -11.46 -6.71
N HIS A 70 -4.32 -10.59 -7.54
CA HIS A 70 -2.92 -10.16 -7.36
C HIS A 70 -2.68 -9.54 -5.98
N VAL A 71 -3.60 -8.67 -5.50
CA VAL A 71 -3.51 -8.10 -4.15
C VAL A 71 -3.61 -9.18 -3.08
N GLU A 72 -4.54 -10.12 -3.20
CA GLU A 72 -4.72 -11.18 -2.21
C GLU A 72 -3.48 -12.05 -2.06
N GLU A 73 -2.87 -12.47 -3.18
CA GLU A 73 -1.72 -13.37 -3.16
C GLU A 73 -0.41 -12.62 -2.84
N GLU A 74 -0.09 -11.58 -3.61
CA GLU A 74 1.22 -10.92 -3.52
C GLU A 74 1.28 -9.96 -2.34
N TRP A 75 0.23 -9.17 -2.06
CA TRP A 75 0.32 -8.17 -0.98
C TRP A 75 0.24 -8.80 0.40
N THR A 76 -0.43 -9.93 0.55
CA THR A 76 -0.42 -10.70 1.80
C THR A 76 0.98 -11.24 2.09
N ALA A 77 1.68 -11.77 1.07
CA ALA A 77 3.06 -12.22 1.21
C ALA A 77 4.01 -11.05 1.54
N VAL A 78 3.90 -9.96 0.77
CA VAL A 78 4.71 -8.74 0.96
C VAL A 78 4.52 -8.14 2.34
N ALA A 79 3.29 -8.03 2.83
CA ALA A 79 3.00 -7.49 4.16
C ALA A 79 3.54 -8.39 5.29
N ALA A 80 3.48 -9.71 5.11
CA ALA A 80 4.07 -10.66 6.05
C ALA A 80 5.62 -10.59 6.04
N GLU A 81 6.24 -10.41 4.88
CA GLU A 81 7.69 -10.28 4.74
C GLU A 81 8.22 -8.94 5.25
N SER A 82 7.47 -7.85 5.07
CA SER A 82 7.90 -6.52 5.50
C SER A 82 7.83 -6.33 7.02
N GLY A 83 7.03 -7.11 7.74
CA GLY A 83 6.93 -7.01 9.21
C GLY A 83 6.33 -5.69 9.70
N VAL A 84 5.49 -5.04 8.88
CA VAL A 84 4.80 -3.80 9.27
C VAL A 84 3.62 -4.10 10.17
N ASP A 85 3.44 -3.33 11.23
CA ASP A 85 2.28 -3.50 12.12
C ASP A 85 0.99 -2.90 11.53
N PHE A 86 1.10 -1.81 10.76
CA PHE A 86 -0.04 -1.01 10.32
C PHE A 86 0.04 -0.58 8.85
N THR A 87 -0.98 -0.92 8.05
CA THR A 87 -1.08 -0.51 6.65
C THR A 87 -2.39 0.22 6.37
N ALA A 88 -2.31 1.48 5.94
CA ALA A 88 -3.48 2.25 5.53
C ALA A 88 -3.64 2.24 4.00
N TYR A 89 -4.77 1.76 3.50
CA TYR A 89 -5.10 1.77 2.08
C TYR A 89 -5.99 2.96 1.74
N VAL A 90 -5.60 3.77 0.77
CA VAL A 90 -6.38 4.91 0.27
C VAL A 90 -6.80 4.61 -1.14
N ALA A 91 -8.10 4.48 -1.39
CA ALA A 91 -8.62 4.34 -2.74
C ALA A 91 -10.00 4.97 -2.82
N ASP A 92 -10.36 5.42 -4.02
CA ASP A 92 -11.71 5.90 -4.28
C ASP A 92 -12.73 4.74 -4.27
N GLY A 93 -13.98 5.05 -3.91
CA GLY A 93 -15.08 4.08 -3.96
C GLY A 93 -14.94 2.89 -2.99
N ILE A 94 -15.40 1.72 -3.46
CA ILE A 94 -15.48 0.48 -2.66
C ILE A 94 -14.18 -0.33 -2.70
N ALA A 95 -13.29 -0.04 -3.65
CA ALA A 95 -12.04 -0.77 -3.87
C ALA A 95 -11.16 -0.81 -2.62
N ARG A 96 -11.13 0.29 -1.85
CA ARG A 96 -10.43 0.35 -0.55
C ARG A 96 -10.84 -0.76 0.42
N LEU A 97 -12.12 -1.13 0.42
CA LEU A 97 -12.67 -2.15 1.31
C LEU A 97 -12.32 -3.55 0.81
N SER A 98 -12.30 -3.75 -0.51
CA SER A 98 -11.86 -5.01 -1.10
C SER A 98 -10.40 -5.25 -0.79
N ILE A 99 -9.53 -4.26 -1.03
CA ILE A 99 -8.09 -4.34 -0.77
C ILE A 99 -7.80 -4.57 0.71
N SER A 100 -8.43 -3.81 1.61
CA SER A 100 -8.21 -3.98 3.05
C SER A 100 -8.73 -5.32 3.59
N GLN A 101 -9.78 -5.89 3.00
CA GLN A 101 -10.30 -7.19 3.41
C GLN A 101 -9.51 -8.36 2.82
N LYS A 102 -8.81 -8.14 1.70
CA LYS A 102 -8.06 -9.16 0.98
C LYS A 102 -6.65 -9.35 1.53
N ASN A 103 -6.05 -8.28 2.05
CA ASN A 103 -4.80 -8.40 2.79
C ASN A 103 -5.09 -8.88 4.23
N GLU A 104 -5.09 -10.21 4.40
CA GLU A 104 -5.32 -10.92 5.66
C GLU A 104 -4.01 -11.40 6.31
N ALA A 105 -2.93 -10.62 6.23
CA ALA A 105 -1.73 -10.94 7.00
C ALA A 105 -2.05 -10.88 8.51
N GLU A 106 -1.93 -12.03 9.20
CA GLU A 106 -2.42 -12.21 10.59
C GLU A 106 -1.83 -11.21 11.61
N ASP A 107 -0.63 -10.67 11.33
CA ASP A 107 0.08 -9.71 12.18
C ASP A 107 -0.02 -8.25 11.70
N VAL A 108 -0.73 -7.97 10.60
CA VAL A 108 -0.81 -6.62 10.02
C VAL A 108 -2.21 -6.04 10.15
N VAL A 109 -2.33 -4.92 10.85
CA VAL A 109 -3.60 -4.19 10.95
C VAL A 109 -3.78 -3.31 9.72
N THR A 110 -4.66 -3.73 8.82
CA THR A 110 -5.01 -2.96 7.62
C THR A 110 -6.24 -2.08 7.83
N LYS A 111 -6.30 -0.91 7.17
CA LYS A 111 -7.48 -0.04 7.20
C LYS A 111 -7.68 0.74 5.91
N GLY A 112 -8.90 0.71 5.37
CA GLY A 112 -9.27 1.47 4.16
C GLY A 112 -9.76 2.90 4.46
N PHE A 113 -9.33 3.86 3.64
CA PHE A 113 -9.67 5.28 3.67
C PHE A 113 -10.02 5.78 2.26
N ASN A 114 -10.84 6.82 2.17
CA ASN A 114 -11.21 7.51 0.92
C ASN A 114 -10.26 8.66 0.58
N GLU A 115 -9.58 9.21 1.58
CA GLU A 115 -8.75 10.39 1.44
C GLU A 115 -7.38 10.12 2.04
N PHE A 116 -6.35 10.72 1.45
CA PHE A 116 -4.96 10.53 1.89
C PHE A 116 -4.69 11.13 3.28
N GLU A 117 -5.22 12.33 3.55
CA GLU A 117 -5.02 13.04 4.81
C GLU A 117 -5.42 12.22 6.05
N PRO A 118 -6.65 11.67 6.16
CA PRO A 118 -7.03 10.87 7.32
C PRO A 118 -6.26 9.55 7.45
N ALA A 119 -5.81 8.97 6.33
CA ALA A 119 -4.99 7.76 6.33
C ALA A 119 -3.60 8.04 6.90
N LEU A 120 -2.99 9.15 6.48
CA LEU A 120 -1.69 9.59 6.97
C LEU A 120 -1.75 9.92 8.46
N GLU A 121 -2.76 10.66 8.91
CA GLU A 121 -2.96 10.97 10.33
C GLU A 121 -3.07 9.69 11.17
N TRP A 122 -3.87 8.73 10.72
CA TRP A 122 -4.02 7.44 11.42
C TRP A 122 -2.71 6.65 11.49
N ALA A 123 -1.96 6.57 10.38
CA ALA A 123 -0.67 5.87 10.35
C ALA A 123 0.35 6.52 11.30
N LYS A 124 0.36 7.86 11.36
CA LYS A 124 1.20 8.61 12.30
C LYS A 124 0.84 8.34 13.76
N GLU A 125 -0.46 8.36 14.09
CA GLU A 125 -0.92 8.06 15.44
C GLU A 125 -0.53 6.65 15.88
N LYS A 126 -0.67 5.66 14.99
CA LYS A 126 -0.34 4.26 15.26
C LYS A 126 1.13 4.01 15.51
N ARG A 127 2.00 4.67 14.75
CA ARG A 127 3.45 4.61 14.96
C ARG A 127 3.88 5.05 16.37
N THR A 128 3.15 5.99 16.99
CA THR A 128 3.46 6.50 18.33
C THR A 128 2.76 5.76 19.48
N SER A 129 1.95 4.74 19.19
CA SER A 129 1.02 4.12 20.15
C SER A 129 1.56 2.89 20.87
#